data_AF-A0A954W377-F1
#
_entry.id   AF-A0A954W377-F1
#
_cell.length_a   1.000
_cell.length_b   1.000
_cell.length_c   1.000
_cell.angle_alpha   90.00
_cell.angle_beta   90.00
_cell.angle_gamma   90.00
#
_symmetry.space_group_name_H-M   'P 1'
#
loop_
_entity.id
_entity.type
_entity.pdbx_description
1 polymer ?
#
loop_
_entity_poly.entity_id
_entity_poly.type
_entity_poly.pdbx_seq_one_letter_code
_entity_poly.pdbx_strand_id
1 'polypeptide(L)'
;MAIFLEQSWPVLAIGITALIVTLAIWVQMQRGILLVAAAAILALTVGGVALERKVVTDFEVLQTSLQQIAEDLASNDIDLIAQHISTKSPQLRNDAARILRQGTIKRVSVKNNLEAEFSQEDPPQRVEASFNAVATVTAKGDPTAMYTVPQFFTVVFERENGQWKVVSYTNSDPRDGIRH
;
A
#
# COMPACT_ATOMS: atom_id res chain seq x y z
N MET A 1 -16.92 -0.97 -17.33
CA MET A 1 -16.44 0.42 -17.44
C MET A 1 -15.41 0.76 -16.35
N ALA A 2 -14.52 -0.19 -15.97
CA ALA A 2 -13.47 0.00 -14.94
C ALA A 2 -12.04 -0.17 -15.50
N ILE A 3 -11.92 -0.48 -16.79
CA ILE A 3 -10.66 -0.90 -17.44
C ILE A 3 -9.70 0.28 -17.69
N PHE A 4 -10.14 1.52 -17.47
CA PHE A 4 -9.33 2.73 -17.73
C PHE A 4 -8.76 3.39 -16.48
N LEU A 5 -9.14 2.94 -15.27
CA LEU A 5 -8.63 3.48 -14.00
C LEU A 5 -7.61 2.57 -13.32
N GLU A 6 -7.49 1.31 -13.73
CA GLU A 6 -6.54 0.32 -13.16
C GLU A 6 -5.11 0.45 -13.70
N GLN A 7 -4.91 1.20 -14.79
CA GLN A 7 -3.59 1.37 -15.41
C GLN A 7 -3.38 2.84 -15.77
N SER A 8 -2.26 3.43 -15.31
CA SER A 8 -1.92 4.86 -15.52
C SER A 8 -1.49 5.20 -16.96
N TRP A 9 -1.22 4.22 -17.81
CA TRP A 9 -0.75 4.45 -19.19
C TRP A 9 -1.81 5.01 -20.16
N PRO A 10 -3.12 4.65 -20.12
CA PRO A 10 -4.13 5.26 -20.97
C PRO A 10 -4.36 6.76 -20.71
N VAL A 11 -4.27 7.24 -19.46
CA VAL A 11 -4.43 8.68 -19.16
C VAL A 11 -3.29 9.48 -19.81
N LEU A 12 -2.06 8.98 -19.71
CA LEU A 12 -0.90 9.53 -20.39
C LEU A 12 -1.04 9.48 -21.91
N ALA A 13 -1.49 8.34 -22.46
CA ALA A 13 -1.67 8.19 -23.91
C ALA A 13 -2.71 9.18 -24.46
N ILE A 14 -3.87 9.29 -23.81
CA ILE A 14 -4.94 10.22 -24.20
C ILE A 14 -4.46 11.68 -24.07
N GLY A 15 -3.79 12.02 -22.97
CA GLY A 15 -3.25 13.37 -22.75
C GLY A 15 -2.22 13.76 -23.81
N ILE A 16 -1.28 12.88 -24.14
CA ILE A 16 -0.25 13.12 -25.16
C ILE A 16 -0.88 13.23 -26.55
N THR A 17 -1.81 12.35 -26.92
CA THR A 17 -2.49 12.41 -28.23
C THR A 17 -3.31 13.69 -28.36
N ALA A 18 -4.05 14.10 -27.32
CA ALA A 18 -4.82 15.33 -27.32
C ALA A 18 -3.92 16.58 -27.44
N LEU A 19 -2.76 16.57 -26.77
CA LEU A 19 -1.76 17.64 -26.87
C LEU A 19 -1.18 17.76 -28.29
N ILE A 20 -0.79 16.64 -28.91
CA ILE A 20 -0.24 16.60 -30.27
C ILE A 20 -1.27 17.10 -31.29
N VAL A 21 -2.52 16.66 -31.20
CA VAL A 21 -3.60 17.10 -32.10
C VAL A 21 -3.87 18.60 -31.94
N THR A 22 -3.90 19.11 -30.72
CA THR A 22 -4.15 20.53 -30.45
C THR A 22 -3.01 21.42 -30.96
N LEU A 23 -1.76 20.99 -30.78
CA LEU A 23 -0.57 21.66 -31.33
C LEU A 23 -0.58 21.67 -32.86
N ALA A 24 -0.94 20.56 -33.51
CA ALA A 24 -1.04 20.46 -34.96
C ALA A 24 -2.11 21.40 -35.53
N ILE A 25 -3.27 21.50 -34.88
CA ILE A 25 -4.35 22.41 -35.25
C ILE A 25 -3.95 23.88 -35.02
N TRP A 26 -3.20 24.17 -33.95
CA TRP A 26 -2.74 25.52 -33.66
C TRP A 26 -1.75 26.06 -34.71
N VAL A 27 -0.80 25.23 -35.16
CA VAL A 27 0.16 25.59 -36.21
C VAL A 27 -0.54 26.00 -37.52
N GLN A 28 -1.71 25.41 -37.81
CA GLN A 28 -2.51 25.77 -39.00
C GLN A 28 -3.37 27.03 -38.82
N MET A 29 -3.94 27.28 -37.63
CA MET A 29 -4.95 28.34 -37.45
C MET A 29 -4.42 29.66 -36.88
N GLN A 30 -3.24 29.68 -36.24
CA GLN A 30 -2.62 30.87 -35.59
C GLN A 30 -3.57 31.70 -34.68
N ARG A 31 -4.68 31.14 -34.21
CA ARG A 31 -5.64 31.81 -33.33
C ARG A 31 -5.23 31.65 -31.87
N GLY A 32 -5.16 32.76 -31.13
CA GLY A 32 -4.77 32.78 -29.71
C GLY A 32 -5.67 31.94 -28.78
N ILE A 33 -6.93 31.71 -29.14
CA ILE A 33 -7.85 30.84 -28.39
C ILE A 33 -7.34 29.38 -28.31
N LEU A 34 -6.64 28.91 -29.34
CA LEU A 34 -6.09 27.55 -29.37
C LEU A 34 -4.88 27.40 -28.43
N LEU A 35 -4.16 28.48 -28.12
CA LEU A 35 -3.11 28.47 -27.08
C LEU A 35 -3.70 28.25 -25.69
N VAL A 36 -4.85 28.86 -25.41
CA VAL A 36 -5.56 28.66 -24.13
C VAL A 36 -6.05 27.22 -24.01
N ALA A 37 -6.57 26.64 -25.11
CA ALA A 37 -6.98 25.23 -25.14
C ALA A 37 -5.79 24.27 -24.94
N ALA A 38 -4.66 24.51 -25.62
CA ALA A 38 -3.44 23.72 -25.43
C ALA A 38 -2.91 23.81 -23.99
N ALA A 39 -2.90 25.02 -23.40
CA ALA A 39 -2.51 25.23 -22.02
C ALA A 39 -3.44 24.50 -21.03
N ALA A 40 -4.76 24.49 -21.29
CA ALA A 40 -5.72 23.77 -20.47
C ALA A 40 -5.53 22.24 -20.52
N ILE A 41 -5.26 21.67 -21.70
CA ILE A 41 -4.98 20.23 -21.85
C ILE A 41 -3.67 19.85 -21.14
N LEU A 42 -2.64 20.70 -21.28
CA LEU A 42 -1.38 20.50 -20.57
C LEU A 42 -1.58 20.56 -19.06
N ALA A 43 -2.34 21.53 -18.55
CA ALA A 43 -2.67 21.64 -17.13
C ALA A 43 -3.44 20.42 -16.61
N LEU A 44 -4.42 19.92 -17.37
CA LEU A 44 -5.17 18.70 -17.01
C LEU A 44 -4.27 17.46 -16.99
N THR A 45 -3.37 17.34 -17.96
CA THR A 45 -2.45 16.21 -18.06
C THR A 45 -1.41 16.23 -16.93
N VAL A 46 -0.78 17.38 -16.68
CA VAL A 46 0.17 17.56 -15.57
C VAL A 46 -0.51 17.39 -14.22
N GLY A 47 -1.72 17.93 -14.05
CA GLY A 47 -2.52 17.78 -12.84
C GLY A 47 -2.91 16.33 -12.56
N GLY A 48 -3.33 15.59 -13.59
CA GLY A 48 -3.62 14.16 -13.49
C GLY A 48 -2.41 13.34 -13.08
N VAL A 49 -1.25 13.55 -13.73
CA VAL A 49 0.00 12.85 -13.40
C VAL A 49 0.49 13.19 -11.99
N ALA A 50 0.34 14.44 -11.55
CA ALA A 50 0.72 14.84 -10.20
C ALA A 50 -0.15 14.13 -9.14
N LEU A 51 -1.45 13.99 -9.38
CA LEU A 51 -2.36 13.24 -8.53
C LEU A 51 -2.02 11.75 -8.50
N GLU A 52 -1.76 11.14 -9.66
CA GLU A 52 -1.36 9.73 -9.76
C GLU A 52 -0.07 9.46 -8.99
N ARG A 53 0.96 10.29 -9.16
CA ARG A 53 2.25 10.14 -8.46
C ARG A 53 2.12 10.24 -6.94
N LYS A 54 1.19 11.06 -6.43
CA LYS A 54 0.96 11.19 -4.99
C LYS A 54 0.43 9.88 -4.39
N VAL A 55 -0.54 9.24 -5.04
CA VAL A 55 -1.11 7.96 -4.58
C VAL A 55 -0.09 6.83 -4.65
N VAL A 56 0.69 6.74 -5.74
CA VAL A 56 1.76 5.74 -5.87
C VAL A 56 2.78 5.87 -4.73
N THR A 57 3.10 7.10 -4.35
CA THR A 57 4.06 7.36 -3.26
C THR A 57 3.51 6.86 -1.91
N ASP A 58 2.24 7.11 -1.60
CA ASP A 58 1.63 6.63 -0.35
C ASP A 58 1.58 5.08 -0.30
N PHE A 59 1.36 4.42 -1.43
CA PHE A 59 1.43 2.95 -1.56
C PHE A 59 2.85 2.41 -1.34
N GLU A 60 3.86 3.02 -1.96
CA GLU A 60 5.27 2.64 -1.76
C GLU A 60 5.71 2.77 -0.30
N VAL A 61 5.27 3.83 0.39
CA VAL A 61 5.52 4.05 1.82
C VAL A 61 4.84 2.95 2.66
N LEU A 62 3.60 2.56 2.32
CA LEU A 62 2.89 1.47 2.99
C LEU A 62 3.61 0.13 2.79
N GLN A 63 4.01 -0.19 1.57
CA GLN A 63 4.75 -1.42 1.25
C GLN A 63 6.07 -1.50 2.01
N THR A 64 6.82 -0.39 2.04
CA THR A 64 8.07 -0.29 2.81
C THR A 64 7.81 -0.50 4.30
N SER A 65 6.73 0.10 4.83
CA SER A 65 6.34 -0.05 6.24
C SER A 65 5.99 -1.50 6.58
N LEU A 66 5.24 -2.19 5.71
CA LEU A 66 4.90 -3.61 5.87
C LEU A 66 6.13 -4.51 5.86
N GLN A 67 7.07 -4.25 4.96
CA GLN A 67 8.33 -5.00 4.92
C GLN A 67 9.15 -4.78 6.18
N GLN A 68 9.23 -3.53 6.67
CA GLN A 68 9.92 -3.23 7.92
C GLN A 68 9.27 -3.92 9.13
N ILE A 69 7.93 -3.94 9.20
CA ILE A 69 7.20 -4.71 10.23
C ILE A 69 7.54 -6.20 10.15
N ALA A 70 7.64 -6.78 8.95
CA ALA A 70 7.99 -8.18 8.76
C ALA A 70 9.43 -8.49 9.22
N GLU A 71 10.37 -7.58 8.97
CA GLU A 71 11.74 -7.67 9.44
C GLU A 71 11.83 -7.54 10.98
N ASP A 72 11.12 -6.58 11.57
CA ASP A 72 11.06 -6.39 13.02
C ASP A 72 10.34 -7.54 13.73
N LEU A 73 9.32 -8.16 13.11
CA LEU A 73 8.71 -9.40 13.61
C LEU A 73 9.71 -10.55 13.68
N ALA A 74 10.63 -10.64 12.71
CA ALA A 74 11.67 -11.67 12.69
C ALA A 74 12.78 -11.42 13.73
N SER A 75 12.94 -10.19 14.22
CA SER A 75 13.87 -9.89 15.32
C SER A 75 13.34 -10.36 16.69
N ASN A 76 12.05 -10.67 16.79
CA ASN A 76 11.34 -11.06 18.03
C ASN A 76 11.45 -10.01 19.15
N ASP A 77 11.72 -8.75 18.81
CA ASP A 77 11.77 -7.63 19.75
C ASP A 77 10.39 -6.98 19.87
N ILE A 78 9.75 -7.19 21.02
CA ILE A 78 8.41 -6.65 21.32
C ILE A 78 8.41 -5.12 21.29
N ASP A 79 9.51 -4.48 21.71
CA ASP A 79 9.57 -3.02 21.79
C ASP A 79 9.65 -2.40 20.40
N LEU A 80 10.33 -3.05 19.45
CA LEU A 80 10.34 -2.64 18.04
C LEU A 80 8.96 -2.83 17.40
N ILE A 81 8.33 -3.99 17.60
CA ILE A 81 7.00 -4.27 17.03
C ILE A 81 5.95 -3.32 17.60
N ALA A 82 6.04 -2.99 18.89
CA ALA A 82 5.13 -2.07 19.56
C ALA A 82 5.20 -0.65 18.98
N GLN A 83 6.32 -0.26 18.36
CA GLN A 83 6.44 1.03 17.67
C GLN A 83 5.57 1.10 16.41
N HIS A 84 5.31 -0.04 15.76
CA HIS A 84 4.43 -0.09 14.58
C HIS A 84 2.94 -0.16 14.92
N ILE A 85 2.61 -0.42 16.18
CA ILE A 85 1.23 -0.51 16.66
C ILE A 85 0.76 0.85 17.20
N SER A 86 -0.42 1.27 16.76
CA SER A 86 -1.07 2.51 17.21
C SER A 86 -1.19 2.54 18.73
N THR A 87 -1.01 3.74 19.30
CA THR A 87 -1.22 3.96 20.73
C THR A 87 -2.67 3.75 21.17
N LYS A 88 -3.63 3.83 20.23
CA LYS A 88 -5.05 3.60 20.46
C LYS A 88 -5.42 2.12 20.61
N SER A 89 -4.51 1.20 20.26
CA SER A 89 -4.78 -0.25 20.23
C SER A 89 -3.86 -1.03 21.19
N PRO A 90 -3.97 -0.81 22.52
CA PRO A 90 -3.11 -1.50 23.50
C PRO A 90 -3.35 -3.02 23.52
N GLN A 91 -4.55 -3.48 23.15
CA GLN A 91 -4.88 -4.91 23.05
C GLN A 91 -4.00 -5.62 22.04
N LEU A 92 -3.73 -4.98 20.89
CA LEU A 92 -2.89 -5.53 19.83
C LEU A 92 -1.45 -5.77 20.28
N ARG A 93 -0.93 -4.88 21.15
CA ARG A 93 0.40 -5.04 21.76
C ARG A 93 0.46 -6.27 22.65
N ASN A 94 -0.60 -6.50 23.44
CA ASN A 94 -0.71 -7.68 24.30
C ASN A 94 -0.81 -8.97 23.48
N ASP A 95 -1.55 -8.94 22.37
CA ASP A 95 -1.67 -10.09 21.47
C ASP A 95 -0.34 -10.42 20.78
N ALA A 96 0.37 -9.42 20.26
CA ALA A 96 1.72 -9.60 19.71
C ALA A 96 2.68 -10.19 20.75
N ALA A 97 2.68 -9.65 21.97
CA ALA A 97 3.51 -10.15 23.06
C ALA A 97 3.12 -11.58 23.50
N ARG A 98 1.86 -11.98 23.35
CA ARG A 98 1.40 -13.34 23.63
C ARG A 98 1.89 -14.33 22.57
N ILE A 99 1.78 -13.96 21.30
CA ILE A 99 2.23 -14.79 20.16
C ILE A 99 3.74 -15.03 20.24
N LEU A 100 4.53 -13.98 20.48
CA LEU A 100 5.99 -14.08 20.60
C LEU A 100 6.47 -14.90 21.80
N ARG A 101 5.64 -15.08 22.85
CA ARG A 101 5.99 -15.96 23.99
C ARG A 101 5.79 -17.44 23.68
N GLN A 102 4.99 -17.77 22.66
CA GLN A 102 4.62 -19.14 22.29
C GLN A 102 5.62 -19.78 21.32
N GLY A 103 6.36 -18.97 20.55
CA GLY A 103 7.36 -19.45 19.61
C GLY A 103 8.23 -18.32 19.09
N THR A 104 9.29 -18.68 18.37
CA THR A 104 10.20 -17.71 17.76
C THR A 104 9.92 -17.63 16.27
N ILE A 105 9.65 -16.42 15.78
CA ILE A 105 9.49 -16.13 14.36
C ILE A 105 10.89 -16.01 13.77
N LYS A 106 11.22 -16.83 12.77
CA LYS A 106 12.53 -16.81 12.10
C LYS A 106 12.53 -15.95 10.86
N ARG A 107 11.40 -15.93 10.15
CA ARG A 107 11.25 -15.20 8.90
C ARG A 107 9.80 -14.88 8.68
N VAL A 108 9.53 -13.68 8.17
CA VAL A 108 8.22 -13.30 7.64
C VAL A 108 8.45 -12.84 6.20
N SER A 109 7.62 -13.31 5.28
CA SER A 109 7.65 -12.90 3.88
C SER A 109 6.25 -12.51 3.45
N VAL A 110 6.08 -11.23 3.10
CA VAL A 110 4.86 -10.71 2.47
C VAL A 110 4.91 -11.04 0.98
N LYS A 111 3.79 -11.50 0.42
CA LYS A 111 3.65 -11.84 -1.00
C LYS A 111 3.28 -10.59 -1.82
N ASN A 112 3.51 -10.66 -3.12
CA ASN A 112 3.29 -9.55 -4.06
C ASN A 112 1.81 -9.34 -4.44
N ASN A 113 0.87 -9.71 -3.57
CA ASN A 113 -0.57 -9.51 -3.77
C ASN A 113 -1.13 -8.48 -2.77
N LEU A 114 -0.34 -7.45 -2.49
CA LEU A 114 -0.75 -6.36 -1.61
C LEU A 114 -1.77 -5.48 -2.33
N GLU A 115 -2.97 -5.45 -1.78
CA GLU A 115 -4.03 -4.53 -2.14
C GLU A 115 -4.20 -3.50 -1.03
N ALA A 116 -4.41 -2.23 -1.38
CA ALA A 116 -4.55 -1.16 -0.41
C ALA A 116 -5.71 -0.24 -0.80
N GLU A 117 -6.65 -0.06 0.11
CA GLU A 117 -7.80 0.84 -0.02
C GLU A 117 -7.63 2.04 0.92
N PHE A 118 -7.31 3.20 0.35
CA PHE A 118 -7.14 4.44 1.09
C PHE A 118 -8.48 5.14 1.32
N SER A 119 -8.67 5.73 2.51
CA SER A 119 -9.80 6.61 2.80
C SER A 119 -9.85 7.79 1.83
N GLN A 120 -11.05 8.25 1.45
CA GLN A 120 -11.24 9.35 0.48
C GLN A 120 -10.87 10.75 1.01
N GLU A 121 -10.20 10.84 2.16
CA GLU A 121 -9.71 12.10 2.73
C GLU A 121 -8.36 12.49 2.12
N ASP A 122 -8.07 13.79 2.00
CA ASP A 122 -6.75 14.29 1.57
C ASP A 122 -6.10 15.17 2.66
N PRO A 123 -4.98 14.74 3.29
CA PRO A 123 -4.28 13.47 3.08
C PRO A 123 -5.02 12.29 3.73
N PRO A 124 -4.92 11.06 3.16
CA PRO A 124 -5.59 9.89 3.70
C PRO A 124 -5.09 9.61 5.12
N GLN A 125 -6.04 9.45 6.04
CA GLN A 125 -5.75 9.15 7.45
C GLN A 125 -5.83 7.66 7.75
N ARG A 126 -6.46 6.87 6.87
CA ARG A 126 -6.68 5.44 7.06
C ARG A 126 -6.48 4.68 5.76
N VAL A 127 -5.88 3.50 5.87
CA VAL A 127 -5.75 2.55 4.76
C VAL A 127 -6.02 1.13 5.23
N GLU A 128 -6.79 0.39 4.46
CA GLU A 128 -7.00 -1.04 4.65
C GLU A 128 -6.12 -1.79 3.66
N ALA A 129 -5.24 -2.66 4.17
CA ALA A 129 -4.27 -3.38 3.38
C ALA A 129 -4.51 -4.89 3.48
N SER A 130 -4.70 -5.53 2.34
CA SER A 130 -4.97 -6.97 2.24
C SER A 130 -3.82 -7.67 1.52
N PHE A 131 -3.24 -8.70 2.13
CA PHE A 131 -2.09 -9.41 1.56
C PHE A 131 -1.91 -10.82 2.12
N ASN A 132 -1.25 -11.69 1.36
CA ASN A 132 -0.76 -12.96 1.86
C ASN A 132 0.61 -12.78 2.51
N ALA A 133 0.83 -13.37 3.67
CA ALA A 133 2.14 -13.48 4.29
C ALA A 133 2.43 -14.92 4.71
N VAL A 134 3.72 -15.24 4.74
CA VAL A 134 4.21 -16.55 5.14
C VAL A 134 5.21 -16.35 6.26
N ALA A 135 4.90 -16.90 7.43
CA ALA A 135 5.80 -16.90 8.57
C ALA A 135 6.47 -18.27 8.72
N THR A 136 7.78 -18.28 8.95
CA THR A 136 8.52 -19.46 9.41
C THR A 136 8.71 -19.34 10.92
N VAL A 137 8.13 -20.26 11.67
CA VAL A 137 8.16 -20.27 13.13
C VAL A 137 8.84 -21.53 13.65
N THR A 138 9.47 -21.41 14.80
CA THR A 138 10.00 -22.54 15.57
C THR A 138 9.20 -22.68 16.85
N ALA A 139 8.80 -23.91 17.17
CA ALA A 139 8.03 -24.20 18.37
C ALA A 139 8.91 -24.06 19.61
N LYS A 140 8.34 -23.57 20.70
CA LYS A 140 9.05 -23.46 21.98
C LYS A 140 9.40 -24.86 22.49
N GLY A 141 10.70 -25.16 22.55
CA GLY A 141 11.22 -26.45 23.02
C GLY A 141 11.84 -27.33 21.93
N ASP A 142 11.57 -27.05 20.65
CA ASP A 142 12.23 -27.70 19.52
C ASP A 142 12.70 -26.64 18.50
N PRO A 143 13.93 -26.12 18.65
CA PRO A 143 14.48 -25.12 17.74
C PRO A 143 14.84 -25.68 16.36
N THR A 144 14.80 -27.00 16.18
CA THR A 144 15.09 -27.66 14.90
C THR A 144 13.84 -27.89 14.05
N ALA A 145 12.68 -28.01 14.69
CA ALA A 145 11.39 -28.07 13.99
C ALA A 145 10.97 -26.68 13.48
N MET A 146 11.06 -26.49 12.16
CA MET A 146 10.57 -25.30 11.48
C MET A 146 9.20 -25.58 10.86
N TYR A 147 8.24 -24.69 11.14
CA TYR A 147 6.91 -24.72 10.57
C TYR A 147 6.69 -23.48 9.72
N THR A 148 6.12 -23.68 8.53
CA THR A 148 5.72 -22.59 7.65
C THR A 148 4.22 -22.40 7.78
N VAL A 149 3.81 -21.19 8.15
CA VAL A 149 2.42 -20.82 8.40
C VAL A 149 2.03 -19.73 7.41
N PRO A 150 1.43 -20.09 6.25
CA PRO A 150 0.84 -19.11 5.35
C PRO A 150 -0.46 -18.57 5.97
N GLN A 151 -0.66 -17.26 5.91
CA GLN A 151 -1.89 -16.59 6.35
C GLN A 151 -2.23 -15.43 5.42
N PHE A 152 -3.53 -15.20 5.23
CA PHE A 152 -4.03 -13.98 4.63
C PHE A 152 -4.32 -12.97 5.74
N PHE A 153 -3.89 -11.73 5.54
CA PHE A 153 -4.07 -10.65 6.49
C PHE A 153 -4.83 -9.51 5.84
N THR A 154 -5.80 -8.97 6.59
CA THR A 154 -6.38 -7.66 6.35
C THR A 154 -6.00 -6.77 7.52
N VAL A 155 -5.20 -5.75 7.25
CA VAL A 155 -4.60 -4.88 8.26
C VAL A 155 -5.09 -3.47 8.03
N VAL A 156 -5.64 -2.87 9.09
CA VAL A 156 -6.06 -1.47 9.07
C VAL A 156 -4.94 -0.63 9.67
N PHE A 157 -4.45 0.31 8.87
CA PHE A 157 -3.49 1.31 9.29
C PHE A 157 -4.18 2.67 9.46
N GLU A 158 -3.76 3.41 10.48
CA GLU A 158 -4.05 4.84 10.62
C GLU A 158 -2.75 5.64 10.62
N ARG A 159 -2.82 6.86 10.10
CA ARG A 159 -1.68 7.78 10.08
C ARG A 159 -1.59 8.50 11.43
N GLU A 160 -0.49 8.29 12.15
CA GLU A 160 -0.18 8.94 13.42
C GLU A 160 1.18 9.63 13.32
N ASN A 161 1.24 10.94 13.55
CA ASN A 161 2.47 11.75 13.44
C ASN A 161 3.23 11.57 12.12
N GLY A 162 2.49 11.39 11.02
CA GLY A 162 3.05 11.19 9.68
C GLY A 162 3.49 9.76 9.36
N GLN A 163 3.40 8.81 10.30
CA GLN A 163 3.72 7.39 10.11
C GLN A 163 2.45 6.53 10.08
N TRP A 164 2.46 5.46 9.29
CA TRP A 164 1.40 4.45 9.33
C TRP A 164 1.57 3.55 10.55
N LYS A 165 0.50 3.41 11.33
CA LYS A 165 0.45 2.56 12.52
C LYS A 165 -0.69 1.56 12.40
N VAL A 166 -0.45 0.32 12.79
CA VAL A 166 -1.46 -0.74 12.80
C VAL A 166 -2.46 -0.47 13.92
N VAL A 167 -3.75 -0.37 13.57
CA VAL A 167 -4.84 -0.19 14.54
C VAL A 167 -5.56 -1.51 14.79
N SER A 168 -5.76 -2.30 13.75
CA SER A 168 -6.35 -3.63 13.84
C SER A 168 -5.84 -4.53 12.73
N TYR A 169 -5.88 -5.83 12.96
CA TYR A 169 -5.69 -6.82 11.92
C TYR A 169 -6.70 -7.96 12.08
N THR A 170 -7.05 -8.57 10.97
CA THR A 170 -7.77 -9.82 10.91
C THR A 170 -6.92 -10.80 10.12
N ASN A 171 -6.87 -12.05 10.56
CA ASN A 171 -6.25 -13.13 9.82
C ASN A 171 -7.29 -14.17 9.44
N SER A 172 -7.19 -14.68 8.21
CA SER A 172 -8.08 -15.71 7.69
C SER A 172 -7.29 -16.81 6.97
N ASP A 173 -8.00 -17.78 6.38
CA ASP A 173 -7.36 -18.87 5.64
C ASP A 173 -6.58 -18.28 4.45
N PRO A 174 -5.32 -18.67 4.21
CA PRO A 174 -4.52 -18.16 3.09
C PRO A 174 -5.16 -18.35 1.71
N ARG A 175 -6.19 -19.20 1.57
CA ARG A 175 -6.96 -19.37 0.33
C ARG A 175 -7.90 -18.21 0.03
N ASP A 176 -8.24 -17.37 1.00
CA ASP A 176 -9.13 -16.23 0.78
C ASP A 176 -8.50 -15.19 -0.16
N GLY A 177 -7.18 -14.99 -0.07
CA GLY A 177 -6.44 -14.11 -0.98
C GLY A 177 -6.23 -14.65 -2.41
N ILE A 178 -6.77 -15.82 -2.75
CA ILE A 178 -6.76 -16.38 -4.12
C ILE A 178 -8.09 -16.08 -4.85
N ARG A 179 -9.12 -15.67 -4.10
CA ARG A 179 -10.48 -15.44 -4.65
C ARG A 179 -10.72 -14.02 -5.16
N HIS A 180 -9.80 -13.11 -4.89
CA HIS A 180 -9.82 -11.72 -5.36
C HIS A 180 -8.93 -11.58 -6.60
#